data_AF-A0A5M6ZFD0-F1
#
_entry.id   AF-A0A5M6ZFD0-F1
#
_cell.length_a   1.000
_cell.length_b   1.000
_cell.length_c   1.000
_cell.angle_alpha   90.00
_cell.angle_beta   90.00
_cell.angle_gamma   90.00
#
_symmetry.space_group_name_H-M   'P 1'
#
loop_
_entity.id
_entity.type
_entity.pdbx_description
1 polymer ?
#
loop_
_entity_poly.entity_id
_entity_poly.type
_entity_poly.pdbx_seq_one_letter_code
_entity_poly.pdbx_strand_id
1 'polypeptide(L)'
;MTLVRVLSLAGGVALLALIVWAAMTAGQSFGEAVAWLVSGPWGVVSLADLYLGFFFIGVLIWLLEPSKPIALLFILPLPFLGNVWAAVWMAWRLAHVIGARRSAPAQ
;
A
#
# COMPACT_ATOMS: atom_id res chain seq x y z
N MET A 1 1.49 -17.87 6.00
CA MET A 1 1.40 -16.43 6.38
C MET A 1 2.75 -15.72 6.34
N THR A 2 3.86 -16.34 6.77
CA THR A 2 5.21 -15.76 6.67
C THR A 2 5.61 -15.41 5.23
N LEU A 3 5.34 -16.31 4.27
CA LEU A 3 5.60 -16.05 2.85
C LEU A 3 4.88 -14.79 2.35
N VAL A 4 3.57 -14.68 2.59
CA VAL A 4 2.77 -13.50 2.20
C VAL A 4 3.32 -12.22 2.81
N ARG A 5 3.75 -12.25 4.08
CA ARG A 5 4.40 -11.12 4.75
C ARG A 5 5.70 -10.72 4.07
N VAL A 6 6.56 -11.68 3.75
CA VAL A 6 7.84 -11.43 3.06
C VAL A 6 7.60 -10.87 1.66
N LEU A 7 6.69 -11.47 0.90
CA LEU A 7 6.34 -11.01 -0.45
C LEU A 7 5.74 -9.59 -0.43
N SER A 8 4.90 -9.28 0.55
CA SER A 8 4.34 -7.93 0.72
C SER A 8 5.45 -6.90 0.97
N LEU A 9 6.38 -7.20 1.88
CA LEU A 9 7.53 -6.33 2.16
C LEU A 9 8.44 -6.17 0.95
N ALA A 10 8.78 -7.27 0.28
CA ALA A 10 9.61 -7.25 -0.92
C ALA A 10 8.97 -6.41 -2.03
N GLY A 11 7.67 -6.58 -2.26
CA GLY A 11 6.91 -5.76 -3.22
C GLY A 11 6.89 -4.28 -2.84
N GLY A 12 6.67 -3.95 -1.57
CA GLY A 12 6.71 -2.57 -1.09
C GLY A 12 8.09 -1.92 -1.24
N VAL A 13 9.16 -2.65 -0.93
CA VAL A 13 10.55 -2.18 -1.12
C VAL A 13 10.87 -2.00 -2.61
N ALA A 14 10.47 -2.96 -3.46
CA ALA A 14 10.68 -2.87 -4.89
C ALA A 14 9.96 -1.64 -5.48
N LEU A 15 8.72 -1.39 -5.09
CA LEU A 15 7.97 -0.20 -5.52
C LEU A 15 8.61 1.09 -5.02
N LEU A 16 9.06 1.14 -3.77
CA LEU A 16 9.78 2.30 -3.24
C LEU A 16 11.05 2.58 -4.05
N ALA A 17 11.81 1.54 -4.40
CA ALA A 17 13.00 1.69 -5.24
C ALA A 17 12.66 2.23 -6.63
N LEU A 18 11.56 1.77 -7.25
CA LEU A 18 11.08 2.30 -8.52
C LEU A 18 10.65 3.76 -8.43
N ILE A 19 9.99 4.17 -7.33
CA ILE A 19 9.61 5.57 -7.09
C ILE A 19 10.87 6.44 -6.98
N VAL A 20 11.87 6.02 -6.21
CA VAL A 20 13.13 6.75 -6.05
C VAL A 20 13.87 6.84 -7.39
N TRP A 21 13.97 5.74 -8.12
CA TRP A 21 14.57 5.72 -9.46
C TRP A 21 13.86 6.69 -10.41
N ALA A 22 12.52 6.67 -10.46
CA ALA A 22 11.75 7.58 -11.29
C ALA A 22 11.99 9.05 -10.89
N ALA A 23 11.97 9.36 -9.59
CA ALA A 23 12.23 10.70 -9.09
C ALA A 23 13.63 11.23 -9.46
N MET A 24 14.63 10.35 -9.56
CA MET A 24 16.00 10.72 -9.90
C MET A 24 16.27 10.79 -11.41
N THR A 25 15.47 10.11 -12.24
CA THR A 25 15.77 9.92 -13.67
C THR A 25 14.75 10.54 -14.63
N ALA A 26 13.55 10.89 -14.16
CA ALA A 26 12.46 11.30 -15.04
C ALA A 26 12.71 12.63 -15.78
N GLY A 27 13.62 13.48 -15.30
CA GLY A 27 13.92 14.78 -15.93
C GLY A 27 12.78 15.80 -15.91
N GLN A 28 11.61 15.42 -15.40
CA GLN A 28 10.41 16.23 -15.23
C GLN A 28 10.05 16.34 -13.74
N SER A 29 9.38 17.42 -13.37
CA SER A 29 8.82 17.59 -12.04
C SER A 29 7.63 16.64 -11.79
N PHE A 30 7.29 16.41 -10.52
CA PHE A 30 6.11 15.62 -10.17
C PHE A 30 4.81 16.20 -10.76
N GLY A 31 4.67 17.53 -10.78
CA GLY A 31 3.50 18.19 -11.38
C GLY A 31 3.38 17.95 -12.88
N GLU A 32 4.48 18.00 -13.62
CA GLU A 32 4.52 17.69 -15.05
C GLU A 32 4.20 16.22 -15.31
N ALA A 33 4.72 15.30 -14.50
CA ALA A 33 4.42 13.88 -14.58
C ALA A 33 2.91 13.61 -14.40
N VAL A 34 2.28 14.28 -13.42
CA VAL A 34 0.83 14.17 -13.19
C VAL A 34 0.04 14.78 -14.35
N ALA A 35 0.44 15.95 -14.85
CA ALA A 35 -0.22 16.61 -15.99
C ALA A 35 -0.17 15.73 -17.25
N TRP A 36 0.98 15.11 -17.52
CA TRP A 36 1.13 14.14 -18.60
C TRP A 36 0.22 12.92 -18.41
N LEU A 37 0.16 12.37 -17.19
CA LEU A 37 -0.66 11.19 -16.89
C LEU A 37 -2.15 11.45 -17.12
N VAL A 38 -2.67 12.60 -16.71
CA VAL A 38 -4.09 12.95 -16.92
C VAL A 38 -4.42 13.42 -18.34
N SER A 39 -3.41 13.70 -19.17
CA SER A 39 -3.60 14.14 -20.56
C SER A 39 -4.02 13.00 -21.50
N GLY A 40 -3.72 11.75 -21.14
CA GLY A 40 -4.02 10.56 -21.93
C GLY A 40 -5.09 9.67 -21.29
N PRO A 41 -5.95 9.01 -22.08
CA PRO A 41 -7.04 8.18 -21.54
C PRO A 41 -6.51 7.03 -20.67
N TRP A 42 -5.40 6.39 -21.05
CA TRP A 42 -4.81 5.32 -20.26
C TRP A 42 -4.26 5.78 -18.92
N GLY A 43 -3.69 6.99 -18.82
CA GLY A 43 -3.20 7.49 -17.54
C GLY A 43 -4.35 7.85 -16.59
N VAL A 44 -5.48 8.33 -17.11
CA VAL A 44 -6.71 8.47 -16.32
C VAL A 44 -7.21 7.11 -15.82
N VAL A 45 -7.22 6.07 -16.67
CA VAL A 45 -7.60 4.71 -16.25
C VAL A 45 -6.64 4.17 -15.18
N SER A 46 -5.33 4.37 -15.33
CA SER A 46 -4.35 3.93 -14.32
C SER A 46 -4.53 4.65 -12.99
N LEU A 47 -4.85 5.95 -12.98
CA LEU A 47 -5.18 6.67 -11.75
C LEU A 47 -6.46 6.14 -11.12
N ALA A 48 -7.52 5.95 -11.92
CA ALA A 48 -8.78 5.41 -11.42
C ALA A 48 -8.59 4.02 -10.80
N ASP A 49 -7.87 3.12 -11.47
CA ASP A 49 -7.51 1.79 -10.97
C ASP A 49 -6.74 1.86 -9.65
N LEU A 50 -5.70 2.71 -9.58
CA LEU A 50 -4.89 2.89 -8.38
C LEU A 50 -5.71 3.38 -7.18
N TYR A 51 -6.49 4.45 -7.36
CA TYR A 51 -7.28 5.04 -6.27
C TYR A 51 -8.47 4.17 -5.87
N LEU A 52 -9.08 3.43 -6.81
CA LEU A 52 -10.09 2.43 -6.49
C LEU A 52 -9.50 1.27 -5.68
N GLY A 53 -8.28 0.84 -6.03
CA GLY A 53 -7.50 -0.11 -5.23
C GLY A 53 -7.24 0.40 -3.80
N PHE A 54 -6.86 1.67 -3.64
CA PHE A 54 -6.69 2.27 -2.31
C PHE A 54 -7.99 2.30 -1.51
N PHE A 55 -9.12 2.59 -2.15
CA PHE A 55 -10.42 2.53 -1.50
C PHE A 55 -10.73 1.12 -0.99
N PHE A 56 -10.56 0.10 -1.83
CA PHE A 56 -10.80 -1.29 -1.42
C PHE A 56 -9.88 -1.73 -0.28
N ILE A 57 -8.58 -1.43 -0.36
CA ILE A 57 -7.64 -1.69 0.74
C ILE A 57 -8.04 -0.92 2.00
N GLY A 58 -8.45 0.34 1.88
CA GLY A 58 -8.92 1.14 3.01
C GLY A 58 -10.14 0.52 3.71
N VAL A 59 -11.11 0.02 2.94
CA VAL A 59 -12.26 -0.73 3.47
C VAL A 59 -11.80 -1.99 4.20
N LEU A 60 -10.87 -2.76 3.62
CA LEU A 60 -10.33 -3.96 4.26
C LEU A 60 -9.61 -3.64 5.58
N ILE A 61 -8.79 -2.58 5.60
CA ILE A 61 -8.13 -2.11 6.82
C ILE A 61 -9.19 -1.75 7.87
N TRP A 62 -10.20 -0.97 7.49
CA TRP A 62 -11.25 -0.54 8.41
C TRP A 62 -12.01 -1.71 9.03
N LEU A 63 -12.35 -2.72 8.21
CA LEU A 63 -13.10 -3.88 8.65
C LEU A 63 -12.26 -4.84 9.50
N LEU A 64 -11.03 -5.10 9.08
CA LEU A 64 -10.20 -6.12 9.70
C LEU A 64 -9.50 -5.58 10.95
N GLU A 65 -9.13 -4.29 11.00
CA GLU A 65 -8.37 -3.73 12.12
C GLU A 65 -9.22 -3.56 13.38
N PRO A 66 -8.86 -4.20 14.51
CA PRO A 66 -9.59 -4.07 15.76
C PRO A 66 -9.53 -2.65 16.30
N SER A 67 -8.37 -2.01 16.20
CA SER A 67 -8.16 -0.65 16.68
C SER A 67 -8.44 0.36 15.55
N LYS A 68 -9.52 1.14 15.68
CA LYS A 68 -9.88 2.18 14.70
C LYS A 68 -8.86 3.31 14.59
N PRO A 69 -8.19 3.76 15.67
CA PRO A 69 -7.07 4.68 15.54
C PRO A 69 -5.94 4.14 14.67
N ILE A 70 -5.60 2.85 14.81
CA ILE A 70 -4.59 2.22 13.96
C ILE A 70 -5.10 2.08 12.53
N ALA A 71 -6.38 1.73 12.34
CA ALA A 71 -6.99 1.69 11.02
C ALA A 71 -6.84 3.03 10.29
N LEU A 72 -7.16 4.15 10.96
CA LEU A 72 -7.02 5.49 10.40
C LEU A 72 -5.57 5.86 10.10
N LEU A 73 -4.63 5.48 10.96
CA LEU A 73 -3.18 5.67 10.71
C LEU A 73 -2.74 5.00 9.40
N PHE A 74 -3.34 3.87 9.05
CA PHE A 74 -3.01 3.18 7.81
C PHE A 74 -3.86 3.62 6.60
N ILE A 75 -5.09 4.09 6.80
CA ILE A 75 -5.98 4.54 5.72
C ILE A 75 -5.61 5.94 5.23
N LEU A 76 -5.44 6.90 6.14
CA LEU A 76 -5.28 8.32 5.78
C LEU A 76 -4.06 8.60 4.89
N PRO A 77 -2.90 7.92 5.06
CA PRO A 77 -1.75 8.14 4.19
C PRO A 77 -1.82 7.43 2.82
N LEU A 78 -2.75 6.50 2.60
CA LEU A 78 -2.81 5.70 1.36
C LEU A 78 -2.84 6.54 0.08
N PRO A 79 -3.64 7.63 -0.03
CA PRO A 79 -3.66 8.44 -1.24
C PRO A 79 -2.31 9.03 -1.63
N PHE A 80 -1.38 9.19 -0.68
CA PHE A 80 -0.08 9.83 -0.89
C PHE A 80 1.07 8.83 -0.95
N LEU A 81 1.08 7.84 -0.05
CA LEU A 81 2.15 6.84 0.05
C LEU A 81 1.87 5.58 -0.80
N GLY A 82 0.61 5.39 -1.20
CA GLY A 82 0.16 4.31 -2.05
C GLY A 82 0.49 2.91 -1.53
N ASN A 83 0.81 2.01 -2.46
CA ASN A 83 0.98 0.59 -2.18
C ASN A 83 2.21 0.28 -1.29
N VAL A 84 3.16 1.21 -1.16
CA VAL A 84 4.27 1.06 -0.19
C VAL A 84 3.70 1.02 1.23
N TRP A 85 2.73 1.88 1.54
CA TRP A 85 2.10 1.92 2.87
C TRP A 85 1.12 0.76 3.09
N ALA A 86 0.39 0.36 2.04
CA ALA A 86 -0.44 -0.85 2.08
C ALA A 86 0.40 -2.10 2.41
N ALA A 87 1.60 -2.21 1.84
CA ALA A 87 2.53 -3.30 2.14
C ALA A 87 3.00 -3.29 3.60
N VAL A 88 3.25 -2.12 4.18
CA VAL A 88 3.59 -1.98 5.61
C VAL A 88 2.45 -2.49 6.49
N TRP A 89 1.21 -2.04 6.23
CA TRP A 89 0.04 -2.51 6.97
C TRP A 89 -0.12 -4.03 6.86
N MET A 90 -0.04 -4.58 5.65
CA MET A 90 -0.17 -6.02 5.40
C MET A 90 0.86 -6.81 6.20
N ALA A 91 2.13 -6.38 6.16
CA ALA A 91 3.21 -7.04 6.88
C ALA A 91 3.07 -6.95 8.40
N TRP A 92 2.65 -5.79 8.90
CA TRP A 92 2.39 -5.53 10.31
C TRP A 92 1.22 -6.37 10.83
N ARG A 93 0.10 -6.38 10.09
CA ARG A 93 -1.10 -7.14 10.49
C ARG A 93 -0.87 -8.65 10.45
N LEU A 94 -0.19 -9.16 9.43
CA LEU A 94 0.13 -10.59 9.35
C LEU A 94 1.04 -11.03 10.50
N ALA A 95 1.97 -10.18 10.97
CA ALA A 95 2.80 -10.50 12.13
C ALA A 95 1.95 -10.68 13.41
N HIS A 96 0.96 -9.81 13.63
CA HIS A 96 0.04 -9.91 14.77
C HIS A 96 -0.81 -11.17 14.71
N VAL A 97 -1.35 -11.52 13.53
CA VAL A 97 -2.15 -12.73 13.37
C VAL A 97 -1.32 -14.00 13.57
N ILE A 98 -0.07 -14.03 13.09
CA ILE A 98 0.84 -15.16 13.32
C ILE A 98 1.18 -15.29 14.81
N GLY A 99 1.46 -14.18 15.49
CA GLY A 99 1.75 -14.16 16.92
C GLY A 99 0.58 -14.72 17.74
N ALA A 100 -0.63 -14.22 17.50
CA ALA A 100 -1.83 -14.68 18.18
C ALA A 100 -2.09 -16.18 17.99
N ARG A 101 -1.88 -16.72 16.78
CA ARG A 101 -2.02 -18.16 16.51
C ARG A 101 -0.99 -19.02 17.20
N ARG A 102 0.24 -18.54 17.39
CA ARG A 102 1.30 -19.27 18.12
C ARG A 102 1.05 -19.34 19.62
N SER A 103 0.35 -18.35 20.18
CA SER A 103 0.01 -18.29 21.59
C SER A 103 -1.30 -19.00 21.95
N ALA A 104 -2.07 -19.46 20.96
CA ALA A 104 -3.28 -20.26 21.21
C ALA A 104 -2.88 -21.69 21.60
N PRO A 105 -3.39 -22.24 22.72
CA PRO A 105 -3.13 -23.63 23.09
C PRO A 105 -3.64 -24.57 21.98
N ALA A 106 -2.88 -25.64 21.71
CA ALA A 106 -3.33 -26.70 20.82
C ALA A 106 -4.63 -27.30 21.40
N GLN A 107 -5.75 -27.06 20.70
CA GLN A 107 -7.01 -27.72 20.98
C GLN A 107 -7.02 -29.10 20.36
#